data_AF-A0A9D7RCZ1-F1
#
_entry.id   AF-A0A9D7RCZ1-F1
#
_cell.length_a   1.000
_cell.length_b   1.000
_cell.length_c   1.000
_cell.angle_alpha   90.00
_cell.angle_beta   90.00
_cell.angle_gamma   90.00
#
_symmetry.space_group_name_H-M   'P 1'
#
loop_
_entity.id
_entity.type
_entity.pdbx_description
1 polymer ?
#
loop_
_entity_poly.entity_id
_entity_poly.type
_entity_poly.pdbx_seq_one_letter_code
_entity_poly.pdbx_strand_id
1 'polypeptide(L)'
;MELQEFVRTTIAQIVNGVMDAQKDLHETRAVVAPEFRMYDGTQGQENRMRIRQSEGWLLVHEVEFDVAVSASEKTTTGGAARLQILEVLSIGGNKGRAQQAETVSRVRFTVPVALPGHRFTERSEAEGRGKRKKS
;
A
#
# COMPACT_ATOMS: atom_id res chain seq x y z
N MET A 1 -12.42 2.31 23.45
CA MET A 1 -11.79 3.24 22.48
C MET A 1 -12.89 4.04 21.80
N GLU A 2 -12.83 5.37 21.84
CA GLU A 2 -13.79 6.24 21.13
C GLU A 2 -13.47 6.34 19.63
N LEU A 3 -14.48 6.69 18.81
CA LEU A 3 -14.32 6.78 17.34
C LEU A 3 -13.18 7.72 16.92
N GLN A 4 -13.05 8.88 17.57
CA GLN A 4 -11.98 9.85 17.27
C GLN A 4 -10.59 9.25 17.55
N GLU A 5 -10.45 8.50 18.64
CA GLU A 5 -9.20 7.83 19.00
C GLU A 5 -8.87 6.70 18.02
N PHE A 6 -9.87 5.93 17.59
CA PHE A 6 -9.73 4.90 16.56
C PHE A 6 -9.20 5.47 15.24
N VAL A 7 -9.84 6.52 14.73
CA VAL A 7 -9.45 7.17 13.47
C VAL A 7 -8.02 7.70 13.55
N ARG A 8 -7.68 8.44 14.63
CA ARG A 8 -6.33 8.98 14.85
C ARG A 8 -5.28 7.86 14.90
N THR A 9 -5.53 6.80 15.65
CA THR A 9 -4.59 5.70 15.85
C THR A 9 -4.38 4.92 14.56
N THR A 10 -5.46 4.67 13.80
CA THR A 10 -5.42 3.97 12.50
C THR A 10 -4.56 4.73 11.49
N ILE A 11 -4.81 6.03 11.33
CA ILE A 11 -4.05 6.87 10.40
C ILE A 11 -2.57 6.92 10.81
N ALA A 12 -2.28 7.12 12.10
CA ALA A 12 -0.90 7.14 12.60
C ALA A 12 -0.17 5.82 12.34
N GLN A 13 -0.82 4.68 12.56
CA GLN A 13 -0.21 3.38 12.27
C GLN A 13 0.04 3.15 10.78
N ILE A 14 -0.88 3.55 9.90
CA ILE A 14 -0.67 3.47 8.44
C ILE A 14 0.54 4.33 8.03
N VAL A 15 0.61 5.57 8.51
CA VAL A 15 1.71 6.49 8.18
C VAL A 15 3.04 5.95 8.72
N ASN A 16 3.08 5.51 9.97
CA ASN A 16 4.29 4.94 10.55
C ASN A 16 4.74 3.67 9.80
N GLY A 17 3.80 2.78 9.45
CA GLY A 17 4.11 1.59 8.65
C GLY A 17 4.68 1.94 7.26
N VAL A 18 4.19 3.00 6.62
CA VAL A 18 4.77 3.54 5.38
C VAL A 18 6.19 4.07 5.61
N MET A 19 6.41 4.85 6.67
CA MET A 19 7.73 5.39 7.00
C MET A 19 8.74 4.29 7.34
N ASP A 20 8.32 3.27 8.09
CA ASP A 20 9.14 2.12 8.42
C ASP A 20 9.50 1.33 7.15
N ALA A 21 8.54 1.11 6.25
CA ALA A 21 8.82 0.48 4.95
C ALA A 21 9.79 1.31 4.08
N GLN A 22 9.67 2.64 4.06
CA GLN A 22 10.62 3.52 3.37
C GLN A 22 12.03 3.38 3.94
N LYS A 23 12.13 3.33 5.28
CA LYS A 23 13.41 3.16 5.98
C LYS A 23 14.01 1.78 5.72
N ASP A 24 13.24 0.71 5.78
CA ASP A 24 13.75 -0.65 5.59
C ASP A 24 14.18 -0.92 4.13
N LEU A 25 13.55 -0.23 3.18
CA LEU A 25 13.82 -0.40 1.75
C LEU A 25 14.80 0.63 1.18
N HIS A 26 15.44 1.47 2.02
CA HIS A 26 16.31 2.56 1.57
C HIS A 26 17.52 2.12 0.74
N GLU A 27 18.00 0.87 0.91
CA GLU A 27 19.10 0.29 0.11
C GLU A 27 18.62 -0.29 -1.23
N THR A 28 17.32 -0.34 -1.46
CA THR A 28 16.72 -0.80 -2.71
C THR A 28 16.41 0.39 -3.62
N ARG A 29 16.11 0.11 -4.90
CA ARG A 29 15.55 1.14 -5.81
C ARG A 29 14.04 1.33 -5.64
N ALA A 30 13.40 0.59 -4.74
CA ALA A 30 11.97 0.73 -4.50
C ALA A 30 11.67 2.10 -3.88
N VAL A 31 10.52 2.68 -4.20
CA VAL A 31 10.05 3.91 -3.54
C VAL A 31 8.64 3.69 -3.06
N VAL A 32 8.45 3.73 -1.75
CA VAL A 32 7.14 3.62 -1.10
C VAL A 32 6.57 5.01 -0.94
N ALA A 33 5.29 5.17 -1.26
CA ALA A 33 4.57 6.44 -1.27
C ALA A 33 5.31 7.57 -2.01
N PRO A 34 5.72 7.36 -3.28
CA PRO A 34 6.49 8.37 -3.99
C PRO A 34 5.64 9.61 -4.31
N GLU A 35 6.30 10.76 -4.40
CA GLU A 35 5.72 11.91 -5.08
C GLU A 35 5.74 11.65 -6.60
N PHE A 36 4.56 11.63 -7.23
CA PHE A 36 4.45 11.53 -8.68
C PHE A 36 3.52 12.64 -9.20
N ARG A 37 3.87 13.18 -10.37
CA ARG A 37 2.98 14.05 -11.13
C ARG A 37 2.19 13.19 -12.11
N MET A 38 0.87 13.34 -12.10
CA MET A 38 0.07 12.87 -13.23
C MET A 38 0.45 13.73 -14.43
N TYR A 39 1.11 13.14 -15.42
CA TYR A 39 1.27 13.79 -16.71
C TYR A 39 -0.05 13.69 -17.45
N ASP A 40 -0.67 14.83 -17.77
CA ASP A 40 -1.79 14.90 -18.70
C ASP A 40 -1.26 14.58 -20.10
N GLY A 41 -1.19 13.29 -20.42
CA GLY A 41 -0.70 12.87 -21.72
C GLY A 41 -1.55 13.46 -22.85
N THR A 42 -0.95 14.32 -23.66
CA THR A 42 -1.35 14.50 -25.05
C THR A 42 -1.50 13.12 -25.70
N GLN A 43 -2.58 12.96 -26.47
CA GLN A 43 -3.17 11.70 -26.92
C GLN A 43 -2.16 10.56 -27.19
N GLY A 44 -2.28 9.46 -26.44
CA GLY A 44 -1.71 8.16 -26.79
C GLY A 44 -0.62 7.58 -25.88
N GLN A 45 -0.28 8.23 -24.75
CA GLN A 45 0.46 7.56 -23.68
C GLN A 45 -0.54 6.95 -22.69
N GLU A 46 -0.46 5.64 -22.44
CA GLU A 46 -1.19 5.01 -21.35
C GLU A 46 -0.88 5.78 -20.06
N ASN A 47 -1.92 6.22 -19.34
CA ASN A 47 -1.83 7.11 -18.17
C ASN A 47 -1.24 6.36 -16.96
N ARG A 48 0.02 5.94 -17.08
CA ARG A 48 0.73 5.16 -16.06
C ARG A 48 1.49 6.12 -15.16
N MET A 49 1.23 6.02 -13.85
CA MET A 49 1.99 6.75 -12.85
C MET A 49 3.45 6.28 -12.90
N ARG A 50 4.37 7.23 -13.04
CA ARG A 50 5.82 6.95 -13.13
C ARG A 50 6.62 7.99 -12.37
N ILE A 51 7.76 7.58 -11.86
CA ILE A 51 8.70 8.45 -11.15
C ILE A 51 10.07 8.39 -11.81
N ARG A 52 10.77 9.53 -11.84
CA ARG A 52 12.11 9.63 -12.41
C ARG A 52 13.13 9.31 -11.31
N GLN A 53 14.02 8.36 -11.58
CA GLN A 53 15.21 8.10 -10.80
C GLN A 53 16.48 8.33 -11.63
N SER A 54 17.64 8.29 -10.98
CA SER A 54 18.96 8.44 -11.64
C SER A 54 19.17 7.46 -12.79
N GLU A 55 18.67 6.23 -12.66
CA GLU A 55 18.84 5.15 -13.65
C GLU A 55 17.67 4.98 -14.64
N GLY A 56 16.67 5.87 -14.61
CA GLY A 56 15.52 5.84 -15.53
C GLY A 56 14.17 6.00 -14.84
N TRP A 57 13.10 5.56 -15.50
CA TRP A 57 11.75 5.64 -14.97
C TRP A 57 11.34 4.36 -14.26
N LEU A 58 10.67 4.49 -13.12
CA LEU A 58 9.96 3.40 -12.45
C LEU A 58 8.46 3.61 -12.59
N LEU A 59 7.74 2.49 -12.76
CA LEU A 59 6.29 2.47 -12.72
C LEU A 59 5.82 2.43 -11.27
N VAL A 60 4.80 3.23 -10.97
CA VAL A 60 4.12 3.23 -9.67
C VAL A 60 2.94 2.28 -9.75
N HIS A 61 2.83 1.42 -8.75
CA HIS A 61 1.75 0.47 -8.56
C HIS A 61 0.93 0.86 -7.33
N GLU A 62 -0.38 0.78 -7.42
CA GLU A 62 -1.26 0.95 -6.26
C GLU A 62 -1.38 -0.39 -5.54
N VAL A 63 -0.85 -0.47 -4.31
CA VAL A 63 -1.02 -1.63 -3.43
C VAL A 63 -2.24 -1.40 -2.56
N GLU A 64 -3.29 -2.19 -2.78
CA GLU A 64 -4.53 -2.11 -2.02
C GLU A 64 -4.48 -3.01 -0.78
N PHE A 65 -4.82 -2.44 0.37
CA PHE A 65 -4.99 -3.14 1.63
C PHE A 65 -6.45 -3.13 2.04
N ASP A 66 -7.00 -4.29 2.34
CA ASP A 66 -8.30 -4.48 3.02
C ASP A 66 -8.05 -5.32 4.27
N VAL A 67 -8.08 -4.66 5.43
CA VAL A 67 -7.72 -5.28 6.72
C VAL A 67 -8.87 -5.22 7.71
N ALA A 68 -9.13 -6.35 8.36
CA ALA A 68 -9.99 -6.41 9.53
C ALA A 68 -9.16 -6.04 10.77
N VAL A 69 -9.60 -5.03 11.50
CA VAL A 69 -8.96 -4.53 12.71
C VAL A 69 -9.92 -4.64 13.88
N SER A 70 -9.40 -5.07 15.02
CA SER A 70 -10.14 -5.03 16.27
C SER A 70 -9.44 -4.09 17.26
N ALA A 71 -10.25 -3.40 18.05
CA ALA A 71 -9.78 -2.55 19.13
C ALA A 71 -9.87 -3.32 20.44
N SER A 72 -8.71 -3.69 21.00
CA SER A 72 -8.66 -4.28 22.33
C SER A 72 -8.41 -3.20 23.38
N GLU A 73 -9.25 -3.14 24.41
CA GLU A 73 -8.96 -2.38 25.62
C GLU A 73 -8.06 -3.24 26.53
N LYS A 74 -6.74 -3.20 26.32
CA LYS A 74 -5.84 -3.71 27.37
C LYS A 74 -5.84 -2.72 28.53
N THR A 75 -6.67 -2.99 29.52
CA THR A 75 -6.72 -2.35 30.84
C THR A 75 -5.44 -2.69 31.61
N THR A 76 -4.30 -2.13 31.20
CA THR A 76 -3.11 -2.07 32.05
C THR A 76 -2.78 -0.59 32.22
N THR A 77 -2.89 -0.14 33.46
CA THR A 77 -2.65 1.21 33.97
C THR A 77 -1.50 1.90 33.23
N GLY A 78 -1.83 2.80 32.29
CA GLY A 78 -0.85 3.61 31.53
C GLY A 78 -0.52 3.16 30.10
N GLY A 79 -1.11 2.07 29.59
CA GLY A 79 -0.86 1.59 28.22
C GLY A 79 -1.73 2.30 27.17
N ALA A 80 -1.12 2.93 26.16
CA ALA A 80 -1.82 3.47 25.00
C ALA A 80 -2.65 2.39 24.29
N ALA A 81 -3.83 2.76 23.77
CA ALA A 81 -4.67 1.87 22.99
C ALA A 81 -3.89 1.28 21.80
N ARG A 82 -4.02 -0.03 21.58
CA ARG A 82 -3.35 -0.75 20.49
C ARG A 82 -4.39 -1.37 19.57
N LEU A 83 -4.23 -1.15 18.26
CA LEU A 83 -4.98 -1.87 17.24
C LEU A 83 -4.37 -3.25 17.04
N GLN A 84 -5.22 -4.27 16.97
CA GLN A 84 -4.84 -5.62 16.64
C GLN A 84 -5.32 -5.93 15.23
N ILE A 85 -4.40 -6.37 14.36
CA ILE A 85 -4.76 -6.90 13.05
C ILE A 85 -5.30 -8.31 13.28
N LEU A 86 -6.53 -8.56 12.84
CA LEU A 86 -7.08 -9.90 12.84
C LEU A 86 -6.61 -10.60 11.57
N GLU A 87 -5.74 -11.61 11.73
CA GLU A 87 -5.44 -12.53 10.63
C GLU A 87 -6.74 -13.22 10.24
N VAL A 88 -7.31 -12.83 9.09
CA VAL A 88 -8.48 -13.51 8.51
C VAL A 88 -7.99 -14.84 7.94
N LEU A 89 -7.83 -15.84 8.80
CA LEU A 89 -7.71 -17.23 8.37
C LEU A 89 -9.05 -17.64 7.74
N SER A 90 -9.12 -17.65 6.42
CA SER A 90 -10.15 -18.40 5.70
C SER A 90 -9.45 -19.45 4.85
N ILE A 91 -9.46 -20.70 5.34
CA ILE A 91 -9.64 -21.96 4.60
C ILE A 91 -9.63 -23.12 5.64
N GLY A 92 -10.82 -23.68 5.91
CA GLY A 92 -10.98 -25.12 6.18
C GLY A 92 -10.85 -25.69 7.60
N GLY A 93 -10.78 -24.90 8.68
CA GLY A 93 -10.56 -25.44 10.02
C GLY A 93 -11.61 -25.02 11.05
N ASN A 94 -12.53 -25.92 11.39
CA ASN A 94 -13.41 -25.79 12.54
C ASN A 94 -12.59 -25.71 13.84
N LYS A 95 -12.22 -24.50 14.28
CA LYS A 95 -11.79 -24.24 15.66
C LYS A 95 -12.45 -22.95 16.12
N GLY A 96 -13.52 -23.13 16.90
CA GLY A 96 -14.22 -22.06 17.58
C GLY A 96 -13.22 -21.18 18.32
N ARG A 97 -13.15 -19.92 17.90
CA ARG A 97 -12.58 -18.85 18.70
C ARG A 97 -13.79 -18.09 19.23
N ALA A 98 -13.91 -18.08 20.55
CA ALA A 98 -15.01 -17.49 21.27
C ALA A 98 -15.40 -16.14 20.65
N GLN A 99 -16.69 -15.99 20.39
CA GLN A 99 -17.36 -14.71 20.15
C GLN A 99 -17.19 -13.85 21.42
N GLN A 100 -15.98 -13.34 21.67
CA GLN A 100 -15.90 -12.03 22.29
C GLN A 100 -16.47 -11.09 21.25
N ALA A 101 -17.52 -10.36 21.62
CA ALA A 101 -18.11 -9.29 20.83
C ALA A 101 -17.10 -8.15 20.69
N GLU A 102 -15.99 -8.42 20.02
CA GLU A 102 -14.99 -7.45 19.64
C GLU A 102 -15.55 -6.77 18.39
N THR A 103 -15.73 -5.45 18.46
CA THR A 103 -16.16 -4.67 17.31
C THR A 103 -15.07 -4.78 16.25
N VAL A 104 -15.30 -5.63 15.25
CA VAL A 104 -14.43 -5.77 14.09
C VAL A 104 -14.74 -4.64 13.12
N SER A 105 -13.81 -3.70 12.98
CA SER A 105 -13.83 -2.66 11.95
C SER A 105 -13.04 -3.13 10.73
N ARG A 106 -13.41 -2.65 9.54
CA ARG A 106 -12.65 -2.90 8.31
C ARG A 106 -12.05 -1.58 7.81
N VAL A 107 -10.76 -1.61 7.48
CA VAL A 107 -10.02 -0.45 6.97
C VAL A 107 -9.50 -0.80 5.59
N ARG A 108 -9.87 -0.01 4.59
CA ARG A 108 -9.37 -0.13 3.21
C ARG A 108 -8.55 1.11 2.87
N PHE A 109 -7.33 0.91 2.40
CA PHE A 109 -6.44 2.00 2.00
C PHE A 109 -5.49 1.53 0.89
N THR A 110 -4.90 2.50 0.20
CA THR A 110 -3.97 2.25 -0.91
C THR A 110 -2.64 2.90 -0.61
N VAL A 111 -1.55 2.18 -0.87
CA VAL A 111 -0.19 2.73 -0.82
C VAL A 111 0.42 2.64 -2.22
N PRO A 112 0.76 3.76 -2.87
CA PRO A 112 1.48 3.73 -4.12
C PRO A 112 2.93 3.29 -3.88
N VAL A 113 3.42 2.34 -4.67
CA VAL A 113 4.77 1.78 -4.55
C VAL A 113 5.39 1.66 -5.93
N ALA A 114 6.55 2.27 -6.12
CA ALA A 114 7.41 1.99 -7.26
C ALA A 114 8.30 0.77 -6.93
N LEU A 115 8.04 -0.36 -7.60
CA LEU A 115 8.78 -1.59 -7.37
C LEU A 115 10.14 -1.56 -8.09
N PRO A 116 11.16 -2.28 -7.56
CA PRO A 116 12.46 -2.38 -8.21
C PRO A 116 12.35 -3.35 -9.41
N GLY A 117 11.86 -2.87 -10.55
CA GLY A 117 11.65 -3.75 -11.69
C GLY A 117 11.04 -3.04 -12.91
N HIS A 118 11.44 -3.50 -14.09
CA HIS A 118 11.19 -2.94 -15.41
C HIS A 118 11.81 -1.55 -15.67
N ARG A 119 12.99 -1.56 -16.30
CA ARG A 119 13.49 -0.41 -17.05
C ARG A 119 12.43 -0.01 -18.08
N PHE A 120 11.67 1.04 -17.81
CA PHE A 120 10.93 1.73 -18.86
C PHE A 120 11.93 2.62 -19.59
N THR A 121 12.68 2.03 -20.53
CA THR A 121 13.45 2.83 -21.49
C THR A 121 12.50 3.25 -22.59
N GLU A 122 12.61 4.49 -23.11
CA GLU A 122 11.85 4.93 -24.31
C GLU A 122 12.02 3.96 -25.49
N ARG A 123 13.11 3.16 -25.52
CA ARG A 123 13.33 2.07 -26.47
C ARG A 123 12.24 0.98 -26.41
N SER A 124 11.72 0.67 -25.22
CA SER A 124 10.62 -0.29 -25.05
C SER A 124 9.28 0.22 -25.61
N GLU A 125 9.04 1.54 -25.61
CA GLU A 125 7.90 2.15 -26.32
C GLU A 125 8.07 2.09 -27.84
N ALA A 126 9.29 2.31 -28.34
CA ALA A 126 9.60 2.25 -29.77
C ALA A 126 9.44 0.81 -30.33
N GLU A 127 9.89 -0.20 -29.58
CA GLU A 127 9.74 -1.61 -29.95
C GLU A 127 8.28 -2.09 -29.89
N GLY A 128 7.50 -1.62 -28.90
CA GLY A 128 6.06 -1.89 -28.80
C GLY A 128 5.24 -1.22 -29.93
N ARG A 129 5.59 0.01 -30.31
CA ARG A 129 4.98 0.72 -31.46
C ARG A 129 5.31 0.07 -32.80
N GLY A 130 6.52 -0.47 -32.96
CA GLY A 130 6.95 -1.19 -34.17
C GLY A 130 6.15 -2.47 -34.44
N LYS A 131 5.71 -3.17 -33.38
CA LYS A 131 4.85 -4.36 -33.51
C LYS A 131 3.38 -4.01 -33.75
N ARG A 132 2.86 -2.95 -33.12
CA ARG A 132 1.46 -2.50 -33.31
C ARG A 132 1.17 -1.89 -34.69
N LYS A 133 2.18 -1.35 -35.39
CA LYS A 133 2.01 -0.83 -36.77
C LYS A 133 2.11 -1.89 -37.88
N LYS A 134 2.42 -3.15 -37.54
CA LYS A 134 2.59 -4.26 -38.49
C LYS A 134 1.45 -5.28 -38.47
N SER A 135 0.34 -4.96 -37.80
CA SER A 135 -0.89 -5.78 -37.81
C SER A 135 -2.03 -5.03 -38.46
#